data_AF-A0A2T0UY30-F1
#
_entry.id   AF-A0A2T0UY30-F1
#
_cell.length_a   1.000
_cell.length_b   1.000
_cell.length_c   1.000
_cell.angle_alpha   90.00
_cell.angle_beta   90.00
_cell.angle_gamma   90.00
#
_symmetry.space_group_name_H-M   'P 1'
#
loop_
_entity.id
_entity.type
_entity.pdbx_description
1 polymer ?
#
loop_
_entity_poly.entity_id
_entity_poly.type
_entity_poly.pdbx_seq_one_letter_code
_entity_poly.pdbx_strand_id
1 'polypeptide(L)'
;MTYAVELPAEGPADWGAWSRDLAHRIRALGPEEDVVISVPSVTRPHEVRASGFFGLVPARHEDTSPWVRVRRDEDHAIAELVGSESFGGDFLFAELEEQQVEALGWRAPGGDPIEDRVWSRWFPDDVTDAAYLPLGDARAAADLVTATLRLLLD
;
A
#
# COMPACT_ATOMS: atom_id res chain seq x y z
N MET A 1 -3.57 -2.37 -16.04
CA MET A 1 -2.17 -2.87 -16.24
C MET A 1 -1.39 -2.58 -14.98
N THR A 2 -0.57 -3.53 -14.51
CA THR A 2 0.20 -3.37 -13.26
C THR A 2 1.64 -3.01 -13.54
N TYR A 3 2.10 -1.92 -12.92
CA TYR A 3 3.49 -1.49 -12.93
C TYR A 3 4.16 -1.90 -11.62
N ALA A 4 5.02 -2.92 -11.68
CA ALA A 4 5.83 -3.30 -10.52
C ALA A 4 7.07 -2.40 -10.41
N VAL A 5 7.31 -1.87 -9.22
CA VAL A 5 8.51 -1.10 -8.85
C VAL A 5 9.19 -1.81 -7.70
N GLU A 6 10.34 -2.41 -7.96
CA GLU A 6 11.18 -2.99 -6.92
C GLU A 6 12.20 -1.95 -6.44
N LEU A 7 12.22 -1.71 -5.14
CA LEU A 7 13.21 -0.85 -4.52
C LEU A 7 14.52 -1.59 -4.26
N PRO A 8 15.67 -0.90 -4.34
CA PRO A 8 16.93 -1.43 -3.82
C PRO A 8 16.80 -1.76 -2.33
N ALA A 9 17.63 -2.68 -1.84
CA ALA A 9 17.58 -3.16 -0.45
C ALA A 9 17.73 -2.06 0.60
N GLU A 10 18.49 -1.01 0.29
CA GLU A 10 18.73 0.17 1.15
C GLU A 10 17.84 1.37 0.76
N GLY A 11 16.89 1.17 -0.17
CA GLY A 11 16.12 2.23 -0.79
C GLY A 11 16.85 2.95 -1.94
N PRO A 12 16.22 3.95 -2.57
CA PRO A 12 16.80 4.74 -3.63
C PRO A 12 17.84 5.73 -3.09
N ALA A 13 18.87 6.02 -3.88
CA ALA A 13 19.92 6.99 -3.52
C ALA A 13 19.40 8.43 -3.32
N ASP A 14 18.31 8.79 -4.01
CA ASP A 14 17.63 10.08 -3.86
C ASP A 14 16.12 9.86 -3.73
N TRP A 15 15.65 9.83 -2.48
CA TRP A 15 14.23 9.71 -2.14
C TRP A 15 13.37 10.85 -2.71
N GLY A 16 13.91 12.06 -2.84
CA GLY A 16 13.17 13.20 -3.38
C GLY A 16 12.95 13.07 -4.89
N ALA A 17 13.96 12.62 -5.63
CA ALA A 17 13.81 12.30 -7.05
C ALA A 17 12.84 11.12 -7.26
N TRP A 18 12.95 10.10 -6.42
CA TRP A 18 12.08 8.94 -6.48
C TRP A 18 10.61 9.29 -6.22
N SER A 19 10.30 10.06 -5.15
CA SER A 19 8.93 10.52 -4.87
C SER A 19 8.34 11.32 -6.04
N ARG A 20 9.12 12.22 -6.65
CA ARG A 20 8.66 12.98 -7.83
C ARG A 20 8.33 12.08 -9.02
N ASP A 21 9.17 11.09 -9.32
CA ASP A 21 8.91 10.13 -10.40
C ASP A 21 7.64 9.31 -10.10
N LEU A 22 7.49 8.82 -8.86
CA LEU A 22 6.29 8.10 -8.43
C LEU A 22 5.03 8.97 -8.57
N ALA A 23 5.07 10.24 -8.15
CA ALA A 23 3.95 11.16 -8.32
C ALA A 23 3.54 11.32 -9.79
N HIS A 24 4.52 11.38 -10.70
CA HIS A 24 4.24 11.41 -12.14
C HIS A 24 3.59 10.12 -12.64
N ARG A 25 4.01 8.97 -12.14
CA ARG A 25 3.42 7.66 -12.48
C ARG A 25 2.00 7.52 -11.97
N ILE A 26 1.75 7.84 -10.70
CA ILE A 26 0.41 7.79 -10.08
C ILE A 26 -0.55 8.66 -10.90
N ARG A 27 -0.14 9.89 -11.22
CA ARG A 27 -0.96 10.81 -12.02
C ARG A 27 -1.25 10.30 -13.43
N ALA A 28 -0.39 9.45 -13.98
CA ALA A 28 -0.53 8.91 -15.32
C ALA A 28 -1.31 7.59 -15.37
N LEU A 29 -1.76 7.04 -14.24
CA LEU A 29 -2.51 5.78 -14.21
C LEU A 29 -3.79 5.86 -15.06
N GLY A 30 -3.91 4.92 -15.98
CA GLY A 30 -5.15 4.65 -16.69
C GLY A 30 -6.21 4.03 -15.77
N PRO A 31 -7.47 3.95 -16.23
CA PRO A 31 -8.50 3.18 -15.54
C PRO A 31 -8.03 1.75 -15.32
N GLU A 32 -8.25 1.20 -14.12
CA GLU A 32 -7.83 -0.16 -13.74
C GLU A 32 -6.29 -0.40 -13.86
N GLU A 33 -5.50 0.66 -13.82
CA GLU A 33 -4.04 0.57 -13.66
C GLU A 33 -3.64 0.77 -12.21
N ASP A 34 -2.54 0.12 -11.85
CA ASP A 34 -1.91 0.27 -10.54
C ASP A 34 -0.39 0.26 -10.65
N VAL A 35 0.22 0.83 -9.62
CA VAL A 35 1.65 0.68 -9.33
C VAL A 35 1.80 -0.08 -8.02
N VAL A 36 2.61 -1.13 -8.03
CA VAL A 36 2.91 -1.94 -6.84
C VAL A 36 4.38 -1.74 -6.50
N ILE A 37 4.64 -1.32 -5.27
CA ILE A 37 5.98 -1.05 -4.77
C ILE A 37 6.38 -2.15 -3.79
N SER A 38 7.51 -2.79 -4.09
CA SER A 38 8.07 -3.89 -3.31
C SER A 38 9.39 -3.50 -2.68
N VAL A 39 9.66 -4.02 -1.48
CA VAL A 39 10.96 -3.89 -0.79
C VAL A 39 11.48 -5.29 -0.50
N PRO A 40 12.28 -5.90 -1.41
CA PRO A 40 12.69 -7.30 -1.27
C PRO A 40 13.51 -7.60 0.00
N SER A 41 14.19 -6.61 0.57
CA SER A 41 14.94 -6.73 1.82
C SER A 41 14.05 -6.79 3.07
N VAL A 42 12.78 -6.41 2.96
CA VAL A 42 11.82 -6.40 4.06
C VAL A 42 10.66 -7.31 3.69
N THR A 43 10.68 -8.52 4.21
CA THR A 43 9.61 -9.51 4.06
C THR A 43 8.81 -9.62 5.34
N ARG A 44 7.50 -9.84 5.24
CA ARG A 44 6.69 -10.18 6.41
C ARG A 44 5.87 -11.44 6.21
N PRO A 45 5.62 -12.18 7.31
CA PRO A 45 4.72 -13.31 7.28
C PRO A 45 3.32 -12.79 7.01
N HIS A 46 2.72 -13.32 5.96
CA HIS A 46 1.38 -13.00 5.53
C HIS A 46 0.49 -14.24 5.63
N GLU A 47 -0.69 -14.14 6.26
CA GLU A 47 -1.61 -15.27 6.37
C GLU A 47 -2.28 -15.56 5.01
N VAL A 48 -1.84 -16.62 4.33
CA VAL A 48 -2.45 -17.08 3.07
C VAL A 48 -3.65 -18.00 3.28
N ARG A 49 -3.82 -18.53 4.49
CA ARG A 49 -4.97 -19.37 4.84
C ARG A 49 -5.23 -19.35 6.34
N ALA A 50 -6.46 -18.98 6.70
CA ALA A 50 -6.95 -19.07 8.06
C ALA A 50 -6.97 -20.51 8.61
N SER A 51 -6.93 -20.64 9.92
CA SER A 51 -7.08 -21.93 10.58
C SER A 51 -8.44 -22.55 10.26
N GLY A 52 -8.46 -23.84 9.91
CA GLY A 52 -9.67 -24.57 9.55
C GLY A 52 -10.52 -25.03 10.76
N PHE A 53 -11.63 -25.74 10.47
CA PHE A 53 -12.60 -26.26 11.46
C PHE A 53 -11.91 -26.81 12.73
N PHE A 54 -12.27 -26.23 13.88
CA PHE A 54 -11.78 -26.60 15.22
C PHE A 54 -10.26 -26.54 15.43
N GLY A 55 -9.52 -25.77 14.62
CA GLY A 55 -8.07 -25.61 14.79
C GLY A 55 -7.24 -26.82 14.35
N LEU A 56 -7.87 -27.79 13.66
CA LEU A 56 -7.19 -29.00 13.19
C LEU A 56 -6.27 -28.75 11.99
N VAL A 57 -6.53 -27.66 11.26
CA VAL A 57 -5.67 -27.22 10.16
C VAL A 57 -5.05 -25.88 10.59
N PRO A 58 -3.73 -25.82 10.88
CA PRO A 58 -3.08 -24.59 11.32
C PRO A 58 -3.18 -23.51 10.24
N ALA A 59 -3.10 -22.24 10.61
CA ALA A 59 -2.98 -21.17 9.61
C ALA A 59 -1.69 -21.34 8.79
N ARG A 60 -1.74 -21.02 7.50
CA ARG A 60 -0.55 -21.02 6.63
C ARG A 60 -0.13 -19.58 6.40
N HIS A 61 1.16 -19.34 6.54
CA HIS A 61 1.77 -18.05 6.27
C HIS A 61 2.84 -18.18 5.19
N GLU A 62 2.99 -17.13 4.38
CA GLU A 62 4.06 -16.99 3.39
C GLU A 62 4.71 -15.61 3.52
N ASP A 63 6.03 -15.55 3.30
CA ASP A 63 6.74 -14.28 3.31
C ASP A 63 6.44 -13.53 2.01
N THR A 64 5.98 -12.29 2.14
CA THR A 64 5.64 -11.44 0.99
C THR A 64 6.38 -10.09 1.04
N SER A 65 6.62 -9.51 -0.15
CA SER A 65 7.40 -8.28 -0.34
C SER A 65 6.70 -7.08 -1.01
N PRO A 66 5.41 -7.07 -1.42
CA PRO A 66 4.75 -5.83 -1.81
C PRO A 66 4.23 -5.11 -0.56
N TRP A 67 4.66 -3.87 -0.36
CA TRP A 67 4.26 -3.07 0.79
C TRP A 67 3.15 -2.11 0.45
N VAL A 68 3.22 -1.49 -0.72
CA VAL A 68 2.28 -0.44 -1.12
C VAL A 68 1.79 -0.68 -2.52
N ARG A 69 0.49 -0.66 -2.73
CA ARG A 69 -0.15 -0.54 -4.04
C ARG A 69 -0.80 0.83 -4.13
N VAL A 70 -0.68 1.48 -5.27
CA VAL A 70 -1.49 2.65 -5.60
C VAL A 70 -2.24 2.34 -6.88
N ARG A 71 -3.56 2.23 -6.79
CA ARG A 71 -4.44 1.98 -7.94
C ARG A 71 -5.27 3.21 -8.25
N ARG A 72 -5.66 3.36 -9.50
CA ARG A 72 -6.71 4.29 -9.87
C ARG A 72 -8.08 3.63 -9.66
N ASP A 73 -8.98 4.37 -9.03
CA ASP A 73 -10.38 4.02 -8.89
C ASP A 73 -11.25 5.23 -9.24
N GLU A 74 -11.86 5.18 -10.42
CA GLU A 74 -12.55 6.32 -11.03
C GLU A 74 -11.66 7.59 -11.05
N ASP A 75 -11.97 8.54 -10.16
CA ASP A 75 -11.31 9.83 -10.00
C ASP A 75 -10.34 9.89 -8.80
N HIS A 76 -10.18 8.77 -8.09
CA HIS A 76 -9.28 8.64 -6.95
C HIS A 76 -8.02 7.82 -7.29
N ALA A 77 -6.92 8.17 -6.64
CA ALA A 77 -5.82 7.24 -6.39
C ALA A 77 -6.02 6.66 -4.99
N ILE A 78 -6.09 5.33 -4.90
CA ILE A 78 -6.20 4.60 -3.66
C ILE A 78 -4.86 3.94 -3.38
N ALA A 79 -4.19 4.41 -2.32
CA ALA A 79 -3.00 3.78 -1.76
C ALA A 79 -3.44 2.71 -0.74
N GLU A 80 -2.81 1.54 -0.78
CA GLU A 80 -3.15 0.35 0.03
C GLU A 80 -1.86 -0.31 0.52
N LEU A 81 -1.81 -0.76 1.77
CA LEU A 81 -0.74 -1.63 2.26
C LEU A 81 -1.04 -3.10 1.93
N VAL A 82 -0.15 -3.79 1.21
CA VAL A 82 -0.49 -5.08 0.57
C VAL A 82 -0.11 -6.30 1.42
N GLY A 83 -1.04 -7.25 1.54
CA GLY A 83 -0.84 -8.65 1.95
C GLY A 83 -1.77 -9.54 1.11
N SER A 84 -1.30 -10.65 0.54
CA SER A 84 -2.00 -11.33 -0.60
C SER A 84 -2.67 -12.66 -0.22
N GLU A 85 -3.85 -13.04 -0.70
CA GLU A 85 -4.21 -13.09 -2.13
C GLU A 85 -5.55 -12.35 -2.31
N SER A 86 -5.72 -11.38 -3.19
CA SER A 86 -7.05 -10.74 -3.37
C SER A 86 -7.61 -9.95 -2.15
N PHE A 87 -6.75 -9.31 -1.34
CA PHE A 87 -7.07 -8.23 -0.37
C PHE A 87 -7.87 -8.58 0.91
N GLY A 88 -7.46 -9.57 1.70
CA GLY A 88 -8.18 -9.92 2.94
C GLY A 88 -7.42 -10.71 4.00
N GLY A 89 -6.08 -10.69 3.99
CA GLY A 89 -5.27 -11.26 5.07
C GLY A 89 -4.94 -10.21 6.13
N ASP A 90 -4.76 -10.63 7.39
CA ASP A 90 -4.32 -9.71 8.45
C ASP A 90 -2.84 -9.40 8.24
N PHE A 91 -2.52 -8.13 8.03
CA PHE A 91 -1.14 -7.68 8.04
C PHE A 91 -0.69 -7.55 9.50
N LEU A 92 0.23 -8.41 9.92
CA LEU A 92 0.69 -8.46 11.31
C LEU A 92 1.70 -7.32 11.55
N PHE A 93 1.19 -6.12 11.74
CA PHE A 93 1.94 -5.03 12.35
C PHE A 93 1.95 -5.23 13.87
N ALA A 94 3.08 -4.96 14.50
CA ALA A 94 3.12 -4.74 15.93
C ALA A 94 2.37 -3.44 16.25
N GLU A 95 1.81 -3.32 17.46
CA GLU A 95 1.04 -2.14 17.89
C GLU A 95 1.79 -0.81 17.69
N LEU A 96 3.12 -0.81 17.91
CA LEU A 96 3.95 0.37 17.66
C LEU A 96 4.00 0.75 16.17
N GLU A 97 4.02 -0.24 15.28
CA GLU A 97 4.08 -0.03 13.84
C GLU A 97 2.73 0.43 13.31
N GLU A 98 1.63 -0.09 13.86
CA GLU A 98 0.27 0.42 13.57
C GLU A 98 0.17 1.90 13.93
N GLN A 99 0.65 2.30 15.12
CA GLN A 99 0.68 3.71 15.53
C GLN A 99 1.55 4.57 14.60
N GLN A 100 2.68 4.05 14.13
CA GLN A 100 3.55 4.77 13.19
C GLN A 100 2.89 4.93 11.83
N VAL A 101 2.26 3.88 11.30
CA VAL A 101 1.51 3.89 10.04
C VAL A 101 0.31 4.83 10.12
N GLU A 102 -0.46 4.80 11.21
CA GLU A 102 -1.54 5.74 11.45
C GLU A 102 -1.03 7.19 11.51
N ALA A 103 0.10 7.44 12.20
CA ALA A 103 0.70 8.77 12.29
C ALA A 103 1.19 9.32 10.94
N LEU A 104 1.49 8.45 9.96
CA LEU A 104 1.80 8.86 8.59
C LEU A 104 0.55 9.30 7.80
N GLY A 105 -0.66 9.01 8.31
CA GLY A 105 -1.93 9.37 7.69
C GLY A 105 -2.63 8.23 6.95
N TRP A 106 -2.21 6.98 7.17
CA TRP A 106 -2.96 5.82 6.72
C TRP A 106 -4.25 5.66 7.51
N ARG A 107 -5.32 5.23 6.84
CA ARG A 107 -6.57 4.84 7.50
C ARG A 107 -6.49 3.38 7.89
N ALA A 108 -6.80 3.10 9.16
CA ALA A 108 -6.89 1.73 9.66
C ALA A 108 -7.96 0.92 8.89
N PRO A 109 -7.75 -0.39 8.75
CA PRO A 109 -8.76 -1.32 8.24
C PRO A 109 -10.12 -1.16 8.94
N GLY A 110 -11.20 -1.39 8.18
CA GLY A 110 -12.55 -1.40 8.73
C GLY A 110 -12.83 -2.64 9.57
N GLY A 111 -13.93 -2.62 10.33
CA GLY A 111 -14.40 -3.79 11.08
C GLY A 111 -15.27 -4.75 10.26
N ASP A 112 -15.50 -4.47 8.97
CA ASP A 112 -16.36 -5.30 8.11
C ASP A 112 -15.55 -6.48 7.54
N PRO A 113 -16.02 -7.73 7.65
CA PRO A 113 -15.31 -8.90 7.15
C PRO A 113 -15.25 -9.01 5.61
N ILE A 114 -16.02 -8.23 4.85
CA ILE A 114 -16.04 -8.29 3.38
C ILE A 114 -15.29 -7.10 2.76
N GLU A 115 -15.34 -5.92 3.39
CA GLU A 115 -14.64 -4.71 2.93
C GLU A 115 -13.52 -4.34 3.91
N ASP A 116 -12.29 -4.46 3.41
CA ASP A 116 -11.07 -3.79 3.84
C ASP A 116 -10.45 -4.18 5.19
N ARG A 117 -9.73 -5.33 5.16
CA ARG A 117 -8.62 -5.65 6.10
C ARG A 117 -7.31 -4.91 5.78
N VAL A 118 -7.39 -3.85 4.98
CA VAL A 118 -6.23 -3.21 4.36
C VAL A 118 -6.14 -1.77 4.82
N TRP A 119 -4.96 -1.38 5.30
CA TRP A 119 -4.64 0.02 5.55
C TRP A 119 -4.69 0.76 4.22
N SER A 120 -5.49 1.81 4.12
CA SER A 120 -5.70 2.51 2.86
C SER A 120 -5.74 4.03 3.03
N ARG A 121 -5.52 4.75 1.93
CA ARG A 121 -5.69 6.21 1.87
C ARG A 121 -6.08 6.63 0.46
N TRP A 122 -7.08 7.50 0.37
CA TRP A 122 -7.67 7.95 -0.89
C TRP A 122 -7.19 9.37 -1.19
N PHE A 123 -6.98 9.65 -2.47
CA PHE A 123 -6.54 10.95 -2.97
C PHE A 123 -7.31 11.31 -4.26
N PRO A 124 -7.90 12.50 -4.40
CA PRO A 124 -8.06 13.51 -3.35
C PRO A 124 -9.01 13.01 -2.24
N ASP A 125 -9.04 13.70 -1.09
CA ASP A 125 -10.02 13.42 -0.03
C ASP A 125 -11.46 13.74 -0.48
N ASP A 126 -11.62 14.79 -1.31
CA ASP A 126 -12.87 15.20 -1.91
C ASP A 126 -12.69 15.41 -3.42
N VAL A 127 -13.49 14.70 -4.22
CA VAL A 127 -13.48 14.89 -5.68
C VAL A 127 -14.23 16.17 -6.02
N THR A 128 -13.47 17.18 -6.43
CA THR A 128 -14.01 18.50 -6.80
C THR A 128 -13.88 18.79 -8.30
N ASP A 129 -13.12 17.96 -9.02
CA ASP A 129 -12.85 18.07 -10.46
C ASP A 129 -13.19 16.73 -11.15
N ALA A 130 -13.55 16.77 -12.43
CA ALA A 130 -13.86 15.59 -13.23
C ALA A 130 -12.61 14.93 -13.84
N ALA A 131 -11.44 15.54 -13.69
CA ALA A 131 -10.18 15.03 -14.22
C ALA A 131 -9.36 14.28 -13.16
N TYR A 132 -9.00 13.05 -13.50
CA TYR A 132 -8.01 12.28 -12.75
C TYR A 132 -6.63 12.98 -12.72
N LEU A 133 -5.82 12.58 -11.75
CA LEU A 133 -5.55 13.28 -10.50
C LEU A 133 -4.81 14.64 -10.61
N PRO A 134 -5.14 15.65 -9.78
CA PRO A 134 -4.32 16.85 -9.64
C PRO A 134 -2.89 16.52 -9.18
N LEU A 135 -1.91 17.33 -9.61
CA LEU A 135 -0.51 17.09 -9.28
C LEU A 135 -0.21 17.18 -7.78
N GLY A 136 -0.96 17.99 -7.04
CA GLY A 136 -0.83 18.11 -5.59
C GLY A 136 -1.15 16.79 -4.89
N ASP A 137 -2.28 16.18 -5.24
CA ASP A 137 -2.74 14.92 -4.66
C ASP A 137 -1.85 13.74 -5.08
N ALA A 138 -1.38 13.73 -6.34
CA ALA A 138 -0.41 12.73 -6.79
C ALA A 138 0.90 12.78 -6.00
N ARG A 139 1.35 13.99 -5.64
CA ARG A 139 2.52 14.18 -4.77
C ARG A 139 2.24 13.74 -3.34
N ALA A 140 1.07 14.08 -2.79
CA ALA A 140 0.68 13.66 -1.44
C ALA A 140 0.64 12.13 -1.32
N ALA A 141 0.09 11.44 -2.33
CA ALA A 141 0.10 9.99 -2.41
C ALA A 141 1.54 9.44 -2.47
N ALA A 142 2.39 9.98 -3.34
CA ALA A 142 3.79 9.56 -3.46
C ALA A 142 4.61 9.81 -2.18
N ASP A 143 4.35 10.92 -1.48
CA ASP A 143 5.01 11.26 -0.23
C ASP A 143 4.58 10.31 0.91
N LEU A 144 3.30 9.94 0.99
CA LEU A 144 2.81 8.91 1.92
C LEU A 144 3.52 7.57 1.67
N VAL A 145 3.57 7.13 0.42
CA VAL A 145 4.29 5.90 0.03
C VAL A 145 5.76 6.01 0.42
N THR A 146 6.42 7.12 0.09
CA THR A 146 7.84 7.36 0.40
C THR A 146 8.11 7.30 1.90
N ALA A 147 7.29 7.98 2.72
CA ALA A 147 7.46 8.00 4.17
C ALA A 147 7.27 6.60 4.78
N THR A 148 6.30 5.84 4.26
CA THR A 148 6.06 4.45 4.68
C THR A 148 7.26 3.56 4.38
N LEU A 149 7.83 3.66 3.18
CA LEU A 149 8.97 2.84 2.80
C LEU A 149 10.24 3.17 3.60
N ARG A 150 10.42 4.44 3.97
CA ARG A 150 11.52 4.85 4.85
C ARG A 150 11.35 4.28 6.24
N LEU A 151 10.15 4.36 6.80
CA LEU A 151 9.82 3.74 8.10
C LEU A 151 10.15 2.25 8.13
N LEU A 152 9.95 1.53 7.02
CA LEU A 152 10.21 0.09 6.91
C LEU A 152 11.70 -0.26 6.75
N LEU A 153 12.52 0.69 6.29
CA LEU A 153 13.95 0.50 6.03
C LEU A 153 14.83 0.99 7.19
N ASP A 154 14.28 1.78 8.11
CA ASP A 154 14.94 2.28 9.34
C ASP A 154 14.88 1.26 10.49
#